data_AF-A0A3B9KYS1-F1
#
_entry.id   AF-A0A3B9KYS1-F1
#
_cell.length_a   1.000
_cell.length_b   1.000
_cell.length_c   1.000
_cell.angle_alpha   90.00
_cell.angle_beta   90.00
_cell.angle_gamma   90.00
#
_symmetry.space_group_name_H-M   'P 1'
#
loop_
_entity.id
_entity.type
_entity.pdbx_description
1 polymer ?
#
loop_
_entity_poly.entity_id
_entity_poly.type
_entity_poly.pdbx_seq_one_letter_code
_entity_poly.pdbx_strand_id
1 'polypeptide(L)'
;MPVNDWFTNAERWFEANVVGAPELATFGFGMLGVLVLALLAVAFSLVRSLLKSLRNEAGARAARNDKSPGYRILVARPTGQRAGRAWKWLLSSLESYVPEFSFGAPLKVFRTGSIRGGVETRAVQRARRRLQTADADMLVWADRTGRKEDGFVVHGLSRGGGLTPAEARLFTLTLPGRMSDLEGQMQRVAAYFLARELQPALANPQSFRPEKMKTLSNALSDILEDTPALPLPLRSRIEADFCASLVHIAEQSGDIEALEQVIMLRRIHLDDIKNDQDASRAVQAHMDLGRALLAKATKQFDRKTVEAAIGHLSKVIEALQADPTIKRAQAASDAMYKAQNLIETRKRFAVNFGA
;
A
#
# COMPACT_ATOMS: atom_id res chain seq x y z
N MET A 1 -1.05 -47.92 -65.08
CA MET A 1 -1.34 -48.83 -63.95
C MET A 1 -2.67 -48.41 -63.35
N PRO A 2 -3.65 -49.32 -63.24
CA PRO A 2 -4.96 -48.97 -62.70
C PRO A 2 -4.88 -48.74 -61.19
N VAL A 3 -5.61 -47.73 -60.70
CA VAL A 3 -5.59 -47.26 -59.30
C VAL A 3 -5.91 -48.39 -58.29
N ASN A 4 -6.67 -49.39 -58.70
CA ASN A 4 -7.03 -50.55 -57.87
C ASN A 4 -5.84 -51.47 -57.54
N ASP A 5 -4.84 -51.57 -58.44
CA ASP A 5 -3.64 -52.37 -58.20
C ASP A 5 -2.69 -51.68 -57.20
N TRP A 6 -2.78 -50.36 -57.08
CA TRP A 6 -2.00 -49.60 -56.10
C TRP A 6 -2.57 -49.77 -54.69
N PHE A 7 -3.89 -49.68 -54.52
CA PHE A 7 -4.53 -49.87 -53.22
C PHE A 7 -4.34 -51.28 -52.69
N THR A 8 -4.50 -52.31 -53.53
CA THR A 8 -4.29 -53.71 -53.10
C THR A 8 -2.83 -54.03 -52.80
N ASN A 9 -1.87 -53.42 -53.50
CA ASN A 9 -0.45 -53.57 -53.16
C ASN A 9 -0.05 -52.77 -51.91
N ALA A 10 -0.64 -51.60 -51.69
CA ALA A 10 -0.42 -50.81 -50.47
C ALA A 10 -1.03 -51.50 -49.25
N GLU A 11 -2.22 -52.10 -49.38
CA GLU A 11 -2.88 -52.87 -48.32
C GLU A 11 -2.08 -54.12 -47.97
N ARG A 12 -1.61 -54.90 -48.96
CA ARG A 12 -0.73 -56.06 -48.72
C ARG A 12 0.61 -55.67 -48.11
N TRP A 13 1.20 -54.56 -48.54
CA TRP A 13 2.44 -54.05 -47.94
C TRP A 13 2.22 -53.62 -46.49
N PHE A 14 1.09 -52.99 -46.19
CA PHE A 14 0.71 -52.57 -44.84
C PHE A 14 0.42 -53.78 -43.94
N GLU A 15 -0.31 -54.78 -44.42
CA GLU A 15 -0.54 -56.02 -43.67
C GLU A 15 0.76 -56.80 -43.42
N ALA A 16 1.63 -56.91 -44.44
CA ALA A 16 2.91 -57.62 -44.33
C ALA A 16 3.94 -56.91 -43.43
N ASN A 17 3.99 -55.57 -43.46
CA ASN A 17 5.05 -54.80 -42.80
C ASN A 17 4.60 -54.06 -41.52
N VAL A 18 3.29 -53.83 -41.32
CA VAL A 18 2.77 -53.04 -40.21
C VAL A 18 1.92 -53.88 -39.24
N VAL A 19 1.06 -54.77 -39.75
CA VAL A 19 0.17 -55.58 -38.91
C VAL A 19 0.92 -56.76 -38.25
N GLY A 20 1.96 -57.28 -38.89
CA GLY A 20 2.80 -58.37 -38.37
C GLY A 20 4.05 -57.94 -37.59
N ALA A 21 4.33 -56.63 -37.48
CA ALA A 21 5.55 -56.12 -36.86
C ALA A 21 5.32 -55.76 -35.38
N PRO A 22 5.74 -56.62 -34.41
CA PRO A 22 5.56 -56.35 -32.98
C PRO A 22 6.21 -55.04 -32.52
N GLU A 23 7.22 -54.55 -33.24
CA GLU A 23 7.89 -53.28 -32.99
C GLU A 23 7.00 -52.06 -33.28
N LEU A 24 6.15 -52.11 -34.30
CA LEU A 24 5.20 -51.02 -34.62
C LEU A 24 3.99 -51.04 -33.68
N ALA A 25 3.53 -52.21 -33.26
CA ALA A 25 2.46 -52.36 -32.27
C ALA A 25 2.91 -51.84 -30.88
N THR A 26 4.14 -52.15 -30.46
CA THR A 26 4.73 -51.64 -29.22
C THR A 26 4.99 -50.13 -29.28
N PHE A 27 5.43 -49.61 -30.42
CA PHE A 27 5.54 -48.16 -30.65
C PHE A 27 4.17 -47.45 -30.59
N GLY A 28 3.14 -48.00 -31.24
CA GLY A 28 1.78 -47.48 -31.20
C GLY A 28 1.18 -47.47 -29.79
N PHE A 29 1.39 -48.54 -29.02
CA PHE A 29 0.95 -48.62 -27.63
C PHE A 29 1.70 -47.63 -26.73
N GLY A 30 3.01 -47.45 -26.96
CA GLY A 30 3.83 -46.44 -26.29
C GLY A 30 3.34 -45.01 -26.56
N MET A 31 3.07 -44.68 -27.82
CA MET A 31 2.54 -43.36 -28.22
C MET A 31 1.15 -43.09 -27.67
N LEU A 32 0.28 -44.11 -27.59
CA LEU A 32 -1.04 -44.00 -26.97
C LEU A 32 -0.90 -43.73 -25.45
N GLY A 33 0.04 -44.40 -24.78
CA GLY A 33 0.39 -44.11 -23.38
C GLY A 33 0.85 -42.66 -23.17
N VAL A 34 1.73 -42.15 -24.04
CA VAL A 34 2.18 -40.75 -23.99
C VAL A 34 1.01 -39.78 -24.23
N LEU A 35 0.11 -40.08 -25.17
CA LEU A 35 -1.05 -39.25 -25.46
C LEU A 35 -2.04 -39.22 -24.29
N VAL A 36 -2.28 -40.37 -23.63
CA VAL A 36 -3.10 -40.43 -22.41
C VAL A 36 -2.47 -39.63 -21.28
N LEU A 37 -1.15 -39.75 -21.06
CA LEU A 37 -0.45 -38.94 -20.06
C LEU A 37 -0.51 -37.44 -20.39
N ALA A 38 -0.39 -37.07 -21.66
CA ALA A 38 -0.53 -35.68 -22.11
C ALA A 38 -1.96 -35.15 -21.85
N LEU A 39 -2.99 -35.94 -22.18
CA LEU A 39 -4.39 -35.59 -21.92
C LEU A 39 -4.67 -35.46 -20.41
N LEU A 40 -4.14 -36.37 -19.59
CA LEU A 40 -4.24 -36.29 -18.13
C LEU A 40 -3.53 -35.04 -17.59
N ALA A 41 -2.36 -34.70 -18.11
CA ALA A 41 -1.64 -33.48 -17.73
C ALA A 41 -2.44 -32.21 -18.10
N VAL A 42 -3.04 -32.17 -19.30
CA VAL A 42 -3.91 -31.08 -19.72
C VAL A 42 -5.16 -30.99 -18.84
N ALA A 43 -5.86 -32.09 -18.61
CA ALA A 43 -7.03 -32.15 -17.74
C ALA A 43 -6.70 -31.67 -16.32
N PHE A 44 -5.59 -32.14 -15.75
CA PHE A 44 -5.12 -31.69 -14.43
C PHE A 44 -4.78 -30.19 -14.42
N SER A 45 -4.19 -29.67 -15.50
CA SER A 45 -3.90 -28.24 -15.64
C SER A 45 -5.17 -27.39 -15.67
N LEU A 46 -6.22 -27.84 -16.37
CA LEU A 46 -7.52 -27.18 -16.46
C LEU A 46 -8.24 -27.17 -15.12
N VAL A 47 -8.29 -28.32 -14.42
CA VAL A 47 -8.86 -28.43 -13.07
C VAL A 47 -8.12 -27.51 -12.10
N ARG A 48 -6.79 -27.48 -12.16
CA ARG A 48 -5.98 -26.58 -11.31
C ARG A 48 -6.22 -25.11 -11.64
N SER A 49 -6.44 -24.77 -12.90
CA SER A 49 -6.79 -23.41 -13.33
C SER A 49 -8.15 -22.99 -12.81
N LEU A 50 -9.16 -23.85 -12.94
CA LEU A 50 -10.51 -23.66 -12.41
C LEU A 50 -10.50 -23.49 -10.89
N LEU A 51 -9.82 -24.38 -10.15
CA LEU A 51 -9.70 -24.27 -8.69
C LEU A 51 -9.02 -22.98 -8.24
N LYS A 52 -8.02 -22.49 -8.99
CA LYS A 52 -7.39 -21.19 -8.72
C LYS A 52 -8.37 -20.05 -8.96
N SER A 53 -9.13 -20.08 -10.05
CA SER A 53 -10.15 -19.08 -10.36
C SER A 53 -11.24 -19.04 -9.28
N LEU A 54 -11.75 -20.21 -8.89
CA LEU A 54 -12.76 -20.33 -7.84
C LEU A 54 -12.26 -19.83 -6.48
N ARG A 55 -11.03 -20.17 -6.06
CA ARG A 55 -10.46 -19.65 -4.81
C ARG A 55 -10.22 -18.14 -4.85
N ASN A 56 -9.86 -17.60 -6.01
CA ASN A 56 -9.65 -16.17 -6.20
C ASN A 56 -10.96 -15.39 -6.01
N GLU A 57 -12.04 -15.88 -6.61
CA GLU A 57 -13.35 -15.23 -6.57
C GLU A 57 -14.11 -15.50 -5.26
N ALA A 58 -13.99 -16.71 -4.69
CA ALA A 58 -14.68 -17.08 -3.46
C ALA A 58 -14.29 -16.16 -2.30
N GLY A 59 -13.01 -15.83 -2.16
CA GLY A 59 -12.54 -14.90 -1.13
C GLY A 59 -13.09 -13.48 -1.28
N ALA A 60 -13.15 -13.00 -2.52
CA ALA A 60 -13.71 -11.68 -2.83
C ALA A 60 -15.23 -11.65 -2.60
N ARG A 61 -15.96 -12.68 -3.04
CA ARG A 61 -17.40 -12.80 -2.81
C ARG A 61 -17.73 -12.98 -1.33
N ALA A 62 -16.92 -13.71 -0.57
CA ALA A 62 -17.10 -13.86 0.87
C ALA A 62 -17.00 -12.49 1.58
N ALA A 63 -16.03 -11.65 1.19
CA ALA A 63 -15.93 -10.29 1.71
C ALA A 63 -17.15 -9.44 1.36
N ARG A 64 -17.64 -9.51 0.11
CA ARG A 64 -18.83 -8.77 -0.34
C ARG A 64 -20.11 -9.22 0.35
N ASN A 65 -20.24 -10.51 0.62
CA ASN A 65 -21.43 -11.08 1.26
C ASN A 65 -21.44 -10.81 2.78
N ASP A 66 -20.30 -10.47 3.37
CA ASP A 66 -20.20 -10.14 4.79
C ASP A 66 -20.75 -8.73 5.06
N LYS A 67 -21.86 -8.69 5.80
CA LYS A 67 -22.57 -7.44 6.14
C LYS A 67 -22.09 -6.81 7.44
N SER A 68 -21.01 -7.31 8.05
CA SER A 68 -20.54 -6.72 9.30
C SER A 68 -19.99 -5.31 9.06
N PRO A 69 -20.19 -4.39 10.01
CA PRO A 69 -19.61 -3.05 9.92
C PRO A 69 -18.10 -3.13 10.10
N GLY A 70 -17.38 -2.18 9.49
CA GLY A 70 -15.93 -2.04 9.66
C GLY A 70 -15.13 -2.18 8.37
N TYR A 71 -13.80 -2.08 8.53
CA TYR A 71 -12.87 -2.17 7.43
C TYR A 71 -12.75 -3.60 6.90
N ARG A 72 -12.86 -3.77 5.60
CA ARG A 72 -12.64 -5.04 4.91
C ARG A 72 -11.27 -5.03 4.25
N ILE A 73 -10.38 -5.93 4.68
CA ILE A 73 -9.03 -6.06 4.16
C ILE A 73 -8.92 -7.38 3.42
N LEU A 74 -8.68 -7.35 2.11
CA LEU A 74 -8.36 -8.54 1.32
C LEU A 74 -6.86 -8.80 1.33
N VAL A 75 -6.47 -10.04 1.60
CA VAL A 75 -5.08 -10.49 1.59
C VAL A 75 -4.90 -11.59 0.57
N ALA A 76 -4.23 -11.26 -0.53
CA ALA A 76 -3.83 -12.22 -1.53
C ALA A 76 -2.65 -13.04 -1.02
N ARG A 77 -2.66 -14.33 -1.34
CA ARG A 77 -1.52 -15.21 -1.05
C ARG A 77 -0.25 -14.68 -1.73
N PRO A 78 0.85 -14.45 -0.99
CA PRO A 78 2.11 -14.02 -1.56
C PRO A 78 2.67 -14.99 -2.60
N THR A 79 3.57 -14.51 -3.45
CA THR A 79 4.31 -15.36 -4.41
C THR A 79 5.78 -15.50 -4.01
N GLY A 80 6.47 -16.51 -4.56
CA GLY A 80 7.88 -16.80 -4.26
C GLY A 80 8.12 -17.88 -3.20
N GLN A 81 9.39 -18.05 -2.83
CA GLN A 81 9.83 -19.08 -1.88
C GLN A 81 9.22 -18.85 -0.48
N ARG A 82 8.79 -19.91 0.20
CA ARG A 82 8.18 -19.84 1.56
C ARG A 82 6.96 -18.91 1.65
N ALA A 83 6.28 -18.66 0.52
CA ALA A 83 5.08 -17.80 0.46
C ALA A 83 3.99 -18.16 1.48
N GLY A 84 3.84 -19.46 1.82
CA GLY A 84 2.86 -19.87 2.83
C GLY A 84 3.17 -19.35 4.24
N ARG A 85 4.45 -19.29 4.63
CA ARG A 85 4.87 -18.76 5.93
C ARG A 85 4.72 -17.24 5.97
N ALA A 86 5.15 -16.55 4.91
CA ALA A 86 4.97 -15.11 4.79
C ALA A 86 3.48 -14.72 4.76
N TRP A 87 2.62 -15.55 4.18
CA TRP A 87 1.18 -15.32 4.22
C TRP A 87 0.61 -15.39 5.62
N LYS A 88 0.96 -16.44 6.37
CA LYS A 88 0.54 -16.60 7.78
C LYS A 88 1.04 -15.44 8.63
N TRP A 89 2.29 -15.03 8.41
CA TRP A 89 2.88 -13.88 9.07
C TRP A 89 2.08 -12.60 8.78
N LEU A 90 1.82 -12.29 7.50
CA LEU A 90 1.08 -11.08 7.11
C LEU A 90 -0.36 -11.08 7.64
N LEU A 91 -1.03 -12.25 7.61
CA LEU A 91 -2.35 -12.41 8.21
C LEU A 91 -2.31 -12.16 9.72
N SER A 92 -1.32 -12.71 10.42
CA SER A 92 -1.13 -12.48 11.85
C SER A 92 -0.86 -11.01 12.16
N SER A 93 -0.06 -10.31 11.36
CA SER A 93 0.16 -8.87 11.52
C SER A 93 -1.15 -8.09 11.41
N LEU A 94 -1.96 -8.41 10.39
CA LEU A 94 -3.23 -7.74 10.14
C LEU A 94 -4.30 -8.06 11.20
N GLU A 95 -4.43 -9.31 11.60
CA GLU A 95 -5.48 -9.77 12.53
C GLU A 95 -5.14 -9.37 13.98
N SER A 96 -3.88 -9.45 14.39
CA SER A 96 -3.46 -9.22 15.79
C SER A 96 -3.13 -7.76 16.10
N TYR A 97 -2.53 -7.01 15.16
CA TYR A 97 -1.92 -5.70 15.47
C TYR A 97 -2.55 -4.50 14.76
N VAL A 98 -3.21 -4.65 13.60
CA VAL A 98 -3.95 -3.52 13.00
C VAL A 98 -5.07 -2.99 13.91
N PRO A 99 -5.78 -3.81 14.71
CA PRO A 99 -6.80 -3.28 15.62
C PRO A 99 -6.26 -2.21 16.59
N GLU A 100 -4.99 -2.30 16.98
CA GLU A 100 -4.32 -1.31 17.84
C GLU A 100 -4.36 0.10 17.26
N PHE A 101 -4.25 0.23 15.93
CA PHE A 101 -4.20 1.49 15.20
C PHE A 101 -5.56 1.90 14.60
N SER A 102 -6.60 1.10 14.81
CA SER A 102 -7.95 1.32 14.25
C SER A 102 -8.84 2.22 15.13
N PHE A 103 -8.37 2.56 16.34
CA PHE A 103 -9.11 3.33 17.36
C PHE A 103 -10.52 2.78 17.64
N GLY A 104 -10.66 1.45 17.68
CA GLY A 104 -11.90 0.75 17.95
C GLY A 104 -12.79 0.52 16.72
N ALA A 105 -12.35 0.92 15.53
CA ALA A 105 -13.07 0.58 14.30
C ALA A 105 -12.99 -0.94 14.05
N PRO A 106 -14.12 -1.65 13.90
CA PRO A 106 -14.08 -3.07 13.59
C PRO A 106 -13.36 -3.29 12.26
N LEU A 107 -12.64 -4.41 12.17
CA LEU A 107 -11.95 -4.79 10.94
C LEU A 107 -12.06 -6.29 10.72
N LYS A 108 -12.09 -6.69 9.45
CA LYS A 108 -12.10 -8.08 9.04
C LYS A 108 -11.12 -8.32 7.91
N VAL A 109 -10.36 -9.40 8.06
CA VAL A 109 -9.37 -9.85 7.09
C VAL A 109 -9.94 -11.03 6.30
N PHE A 110 -9.96 -10.88 4.98
CA PHE A 110 -10.45 -11.87 4.04
C PHE A 110 -9.31 -12.39 3.18
N ARG A 111 -9.28 -13.71 2.97
CA ARG A 111 -8.24 -14.36 2.20
C ARG A 111 -8.65 -14.46 0.73
N THR A 112 -7.74 -14.16 -0.19
CA THR A 112 -7.94 -14.41 -1.62
C THR A 112 -6.70 -15.08 -2.23
N GLY A 113 -6.83 -15.63 -3.43
CA GLY A 113 -5.71 -16.31 -4.08
C GLY A 113 -4.68 -15.31 -4.64
N SER A 114 -3.58 -15.84 -5.15
CA SER A 114 -2.38 -15.04 -5.45
C SER A 114 -2.59 -14.02 -6.58
N ILE A 115 -1.98 -12.85 -6.43
CA ILE A 115 -1.74 -11.89 -7.50
C ILE A 115 -0.24 -11.94 -7.80
N ARG A 116 0.11 -12.14 -9.07
CA ARG A 116 1.51 -12.24 -9.51
C ARG A 116 1.97 -10.91 -10.07
N GLY A 117 3.16 -10.47 -9.69
CA GLY A 117 3.76 -9.22 -10.13
C GLY A 117 3.51 -8.10 -9.14
N GLY A 118 4.41 -7.11 -9.14
CA GLY A 118 4.36 -5.98 -8.23
C GLY A 118 3.47 -4.85 -8.74
N VAL A 119 4.08 -3.68 -8.98
CA VAL A 119 3.38 -2.45 -9.42
C VAL A 119 3.07 -2.40 -10.91
N GLU A 120 3.28 -3.49 -11.65
CA GLU A 120 2.98 -3.59 -13.07
C GLU A 120 1.47 -3.39 -13.36
N THR A 121 1.15 -2.71 -14.47
CA THR A 121 -0.23 -2.37 -14.86
C THR A 121 -1.18 -3.57 -14.82
N ARG A 122 -0.74 -4.75 -15.26
CA ARG A 122 -1.57 -5.98 -15.27
C ARG A 122 -1.85 -6.52 -13.86
N ALA A 123 -0.90 -6.41 -12.94
CA ALA A 123 -1.08 -6.84 -11.55
C ALA A 123 -2.03 -5.87 -10.82
N VAL A 124 -1.79 -4.56 -10.99
CA VAL A 124 -2.61 -3.49 -10.41
C VAL A 124 -4.05 -3.56 -10.93
N GLN A 125 -4.27 -3.77 -12.23
CA GLN A 125 -5.63 -3.92 -12.79
C GLN A 125 -6.36 -5.14 -12.21
N ARG A 126 -5.66 -6.28 -12.03
CA ARG A 126 -6.24 -7.47 -11.39
C ARG A 126 -6.60 -7.21 -9.92
N ALA A 127 -5.71 -6.54 -9.19
CA ALA A 127 -5.96 -6.12 -7.81
C ALA A 127 -7.18 -5.19 -7.74
N ARG A 128 -7.25 -4.17 -8.61
CA ARG A 128 -8.34 -3.19 -8.65
C ARG A 128 -9.69 -3.84 -8.95
N ARG A 129 -9.75 -4.73 -9.95
CA ARG A 129 -10.96 -5.52 -10.24
C ARG A 129 -11.39 -6.33 -9.02
N ARG A 130 -10.44 -6.96 -8.31
CA ARG A 130 -10.75 -7.79 -7.16
C ARG A 130 -11.21 -6.98 -5.94
N LEU A 131 -10.59 -5.83 -5.70
CA LEU A 131 -11.02 -4.86 -4.70
C LEU A 131 -12.47 -4.43 -4.95
N GLN A 132 -12.81 -4.13 -6.21
CA GLN A 132 -14.17 -3.78 -6.63
C GLN A 132 -15.15 -4.95 -6.45
N THR A 133 -14.79 -6.17 -6.84
CA THR A 133 -15.65 -7.35 -6.67
C THR A 133 -15.99 -7.61 -5.21
N ALA A 134 -15.06 -7.35 -4.31
CA ALA A 134 -15.20 -7.58 -2.87
C ALA A 134 -15.83 -6.42 -2.10
N ASP A 135 -15.91 -5.24 -2.72
CA ASP A 135 -16.20 -3.98 -2.04
C ASP A 135 -15.38 -3.80 -0.75
N ALA A 136 -14.09 -4.12 -0.86
CA ALA A 136 -13.15 -4.03 0.25
C ALA A 136 -12.50 -2.64 0.32
N ASP A 137 -12.04 -2.25 1.51
CA ASP A 137 -11.37 -0.98 1.76
C ASP A 137 -9.90 -1.03 1.36
N MET A 138 -9.27 -2.19 1.52
CA MET A 138 -7.89 -2.42 1.16
C MET A 138 -7.69 -3.81 0.58
N LEU A 139 -6.82 -3.93 -0.40
CA LEU A 139 -6.32 -5.20 -0.92
C LEU A 139 -4.81 -5.20 -0.90
N VAL A 140 -4.24 -6.22 -0.26
CA VAL A 140 -2.80 -6.42 -0.10
C VAL A 140 -2.37 -7.68 -0.84
N TRP A 141 -1.27 -7.61 -1.57
CA TRP A 141 -0.55 -8.78 -2.10
C TRP A 141 0.94 -8.59 -1.87
N ALA A 142 1.72 -9.66 -1.92
CA ALA A 142 3.14 -9.54 -1.65
C ALA A 142 3.95 -10.49 -2.52
N ASP A 143 5.15 -10.05 -2.85
CA ASP A 143 6.13 -10.82 -3.60
C ASP A 143 7.40 -10.99 -2.77
N ARG A 144 7.89 -12.23 -2.73
CA ARG A 144 9.19 -12.52 -2.13
C ARG A 144 10.27 -12.52 -3.20
N THR A 145 10.99 -11.41 -3.24
CA THR A 145 12.09 -11.13 -4.16
C THR A 145 13.41 -11.77 -3.69
N GLY A 146 13.56 -12.08 -2.40
CA GLY A 146 14.77 -12.75 -1.91
C GLY A 146 14.93 -12.82 -0.38
N ARG A 147 16.18 -12.86 0.07
CA ARG A 147 16.60 -12.83 1.50
C ARG A 147 17.34 -11.53 1.86
N LYS A 148 17.33 -10.53 0.98
CA LYS A 148 17.94 -9.21 1.18
C LYS A 148 17.07 -8.34 2.10
N GLU A 149 17.54 -7.15 2.44
CA GLU A 149 16.84 -6.16 3.27
C GLU A 149 15.47 -5.72 2.68
N ASP A 150 15.30 -5.84 1.37
CA ASP A 150 14.08 -5.57 0.60
C ASP A 150 13.41 -6.85 0.06
N GLY A 151 13.74 -8.01 0.65
CA GLY A 151 13.39 -9.32 0.09
C GLY A 151 11.92 -9.74 0.25
N PHE A 152 11.11 -8.99 1.01
CA PHE A 152 9.67 -9.17 1.13
C PHE A 152 8.93 -7.85 0.84
N VAL A 153 8.34 -7.76 -0.35
CA VAL A 153 7.69 -6.54 -0.80
C VAL A 153 6.18 -6.71 -0.76
N VAL A 154 5.52 -5.89 0.05
CA VAL A 154 4.08 -5.84 0.20
C VAL A 154 3.54 -4.71 -0.67
N HIS A 155 2.67 -5.03 -1.60
CA HIS A 155 1.95 -4.07 -2.43
C HIS A 155 0.49 -4.01 -1.99
N GLY A 156 -0.16 -2.88 -2.21
CA GLY A 156 -1.59 -2.81 -1.95
C GLY A 156 -2.30 -1.67 -2.65
N LEU A 157 -3.62 -1.80 -2.68
CA LEU A 157 -4.54 -0.74 -3.06
C LEU A 157 -5.39 -0.40 -1.85
N SER A 158 -5.40 0.87 -1.45
CA SER A 158 -6.24 1.36 -0.36
C SER A 158 -7.22 2.43 -0.85
N ARG A 159 -8.46 2.36 -0.36
CA ARG A 159 -9.49 3.39 -0.56
C ARG A 159 -9.36 4.55 0.43
N GLY A 160 -8.52 4.41 1.46
CA GLY A 160 -8.27 5.47 2.43
C GLY A 160 -9.52 6.00 3.14
N GLY A 161 -10.58 5.18 3.25
CA GLY A 161 -11.85 5.54 3.89
C GLY A 161 -12.82 6.40 3.07
N GLY A 162 -12.56 6.67 1.79
CA GLY A 162 -13.49 7.49 0.99
C GLY A 162 -13.36 7.38 -0.54
N LEU A 163 -12.26 6.83 -1.06
CA LEU A 163 -12.07 6.69 -2.50
C LEU A 163 -12.92 5.55 -3.05
N THR A 164 -13.30 5.65 -4.31
CA THR A 164 -13.89 4.50 -5.03
C THR A 164 -12.82 3.44 -5.29
N PRO A 165 -13.20 2.18 -5.59
CA PRO A 165 -12.24 1.16 -6.01
C PRO A 165 -11.42 1.57 -7.24
N ALA A 166 -11.95 2.44 -8.11
CA ALA A 166 -11.26 2.97 -9.29
C ALA A 166 -10.17 4.00 -8.94
N GLU A 167 -10.34 4.71 -7.83
CA GLU A 167 -9.44 5.76 -7.35
C GLU A 167 -8.49 5.26 -6.26
N ALA A 168 -8.69 4.03 -5.77
CA ALA A 168 -7.84 3.43 -4.74
C ALA A 168 -6.35 3.61 -5.06
N ARG A 169 -5.61 4.08 -4.05
CA ARG A 169 -4.20 4.47 -4.15
C ARG A 169 -3.31 3.24 -4.03
N LEU A 170 -2.34 3.14 -4.94
CA LEU A 170 -1.32 2.12 -4.92
C LEU A 170 -0.25 2.49 -3.90
N PHE A 171 0.15 1.54 -3.06
CA PHE A 171 1.26 1.68 -2.15
C PHE A 171 2.19 0.46 -2.22
N THR A 172 3.42 0.65 -1.76
CA THR A 172 4.40 -0.41 -1.59
C THR A 172 5.11 -0.24 -0.25
N LEU A 173 5.25 -1.34 0.47
CA LEU A 173 5.97 -1.45 1.73
C LEU A 173 7.06 -2.51 1.56
N THR A 174 8.31 -2.10 1.68
CA THR A 174 9.47 -2.97 1.63
C THR A 174 9.81 -3.46 3.03
N LEU A 175 9.95 -4.77 3.19
CA LEU A 175 10.26 -5.43 4.45
C LEU A 175 11.46 -6.37 4.29
N PRO A 176 12.15 -6.71 5.40
CA PRO A 176 13.23 -7.69 5.40
C PRO A 176 12.82 -9.01 4.76
N GLY A 177 13.69 -9.56 3.92
CA GLY A 177 13.44 -10.82 3.22
C GLY A 177 13.63 -12.07 4.07
N ARG A 178 14.50 -12.02 5.09
CA ARG A 178 14.70 -13.17 5.99
C ARG A 178 13.53 -13.25 6.95
N MET A 179 13.03 -14.46 7.18
CA MET A 179 11.88 -14.64 8.08
C MET A 179 12.23 -14.36 9.55
N SER A 180 13.48 -14.61 9.96
CA SER A 180 13.99 -14.27 11.29
C SER A 180 13.85 -12.77 11.58
N ASP A 181 14.12 -11.96 10.56
CA ASP A 181 14.11 -10.50 10.65
C ASP A 181 12.67 -9.94 10.60
N LEU A 182 11.69 -10.81 10.34
CA LEU A 182 10.26 -10.50 10.40
C LEU A 182 9.64 -10.92 11.75
N GLU A 183 10.37 -11.56 12.65
CA GLU A 183 9.85 -11.96 13.95
C GLU A 183 9.84 -10.76 14.94
N GLY A 184 9.22 -10.93 16.11
CA GLY A 184 9.16 -9.89 17.15
C GLY A 184 8.20 -8.74 16.82
N GLN A 185 8.67 -7.50 16.93
CA GLN A 185 7.87 -6.28 16.73
C GLN A 185 7.63 -5.94 15.25
N MET A 186 8.26 -6.64 14.31
CA MET A 186 8.10 -6.35 12.88
C MET A 186 6.65 -6.60 12.39
N GLN A 187 5.90 -7.50 13.05
CA GLN A 187 4.46 -7.62 12.81
C GLN A 187 3.71 -6.31 13.14
N ARG A 188 4.02 -5.70 14.29
CA ARG A 188 3.40 -4.44 14.75
C ARG A 188 3.80 -3.28 13.83
N VAL A 189 5.06 -3.23 13.39
CA VAL A 189 5.55 -2.27 12.37
C VAL A 189 4.76 -2.38 11.06
N ALA A 190 4.63 -3.60 10.51
CA ALA A 190 3.90 -3.79 9.26
C ALA A 190 2.41 -3.49 9.43
N ALA A 191 1.82 -3.84 10.57
CA ALA A 191 0.45 -3.50 10.89
C ALA A 191 0.23 -2.00 10.97
N TYR A 192 1.15 -1.25 11.59
CA TYR A 192 1.09 0.21 11.63
C TYR A 192 1.07 0.82 10.23
N PHE A 193 2.00 0.42 9.35
CA PHE A 193 2.01 0.93 7.98
C PHE A 193 0.76 0.56 7.20
N LEU A 194 0.25 -0.67 7.34
CA LEU A 194 -0.98 -1.09 6.67
C LEU A 194 -2.21 -0.34 7.23
N ALA A 195 -2.25 -0.06 8.52
CA ALA A 195 -3.27 0.80 9.13
C ALA A 195 -3.19 2.23 8.61
N ARG A 196 -1.98 2.79 8.49
CA ARG A 196 -1.74 4.12 7.91
C ARG A 196 -2.21 4.20 6.47
N GLU A 197 -2.01 3.17 5.65
CA GLU A 197 -2.54 3.15 4.28
C GLU A 197 -4.06 2.99 4.26
N LEU A 198 -4.63 2.20 5.17
CA LEU A 198 -6.08 2.04 5.32
C LEU A 198 -6.77 3.34 5.78
N GLN A 199 -6.12 4.07 6.69
CA GLN A 199 -6.57 5.34 7.25
C GLN A 199 -5.45 6.40 7.16
N PRO A 200 -5.32 7.08 6.01
CA PRO A 200 -4.27 8.08 5.78
C PRO A 200 -4.25 9.22 6.80
N ALA A 201 -5.40 9.48 7.44
CA ALA A 201 -5.51 10.44 8.52
C ALA A 201 -4.57 10.15 9.69
N LEU A 202 -4.11 8.90 9.89
CA LEU A 202 -3.16 8.54 10.96
C LEU A 202 -1.84 9.31 10.90
N ALA A 203 -1.44 9.76 9.69
CA ALA A 203 -0.27 10.62 9.51
C ALA A 203 -0.56 12.11 9.79
N ASN A 204 -1.83 12.48 10.03
CA ASN A 204 -2.29 13.84 10.22
C ASN A 204 -2.95 13.97 11.60
N PRO A 205 -2.17 14.23 12.67
CA PRO A 205 -2.63 14.21 14.05
C PRO A 205 -3.87 15.08 14.34
N GLN A 206 -4.00 16.20 13.64
CA GLN A 206 -5.13 17.14 13.76
C GLN A 206 -6.48 16.53 13.35
N SER A 207 -6.47 15.39 12.63
CA SER A 207 -7.69 14.70 12.20
C SER A 207 -8.36 13.90 13.31
N PHE A 208 -7.73 13.78 14.48
CA PHE A 208 -8.19 12.96 15.58
C PHE A 208 -8.25 13.71 16.90
N ARG A 209 -8.97 13.12 17.85
CA ARG A 209 -8.98 13.60 19.23
C ARG A 209 -7.62 13.35 19.89
N PRO A 210 -7.21 14.21 20.85
CA PRO A 210 -5.91 14.12 21.50
C PRO A 210 -5.68 12.79 22.22
N GLU A 211 -6.72 12.23 22.83
CA GLU A 211 -6.67 10.92 23.50
C GLU A 211 -6.25 9.79 22.55
N LYS A 212 -6.81 9.76 21.33
CA LYS A 212 -6.45 8.78 20.30
C LYS A 212 -5.01 8.99 19.82
N MET A 213 -4.61 10.25 19.68
CA MET A 213 -3.22 10.58 19.32
C MET A 213 -2.25 10.19 20.41
N LYS A 214 -2.62 10.30 21.69
CA LYS A 214 -1.80 9.81 22.80
C LYS A 214 -1.62 8.30 22.74
N THR A 215 -2.69 7.54 22.48
CA THR A 215 -2.57 6.09 22.27
C THR A 215 -1.65 5.77 21.09
N LEU A 216 -1.80 6.47 19.96
CA LEU A 216 -0.93 6.29 18.80
C LEU A 216 0.54 6.63 19.12
N SER A 217 0.78 7.78 19.74
CA SER A 217 2.12 8.25 20.10
C SER A 217 2.84 7.25 21.01
N ASN A 218 2.15 6.70 22.01
CA ASN A 218 2.71 5.68 22.89
C ASN A 218 3.07 4.41 22.10
N ALA A 219 2.16 3.93 21.25
CA ALA A 219 2.41 2.75 20.44
C ALA A 219 3.61 2.92 19.48
N LEU A 220 3.79 4.11 18.91
CA LEU A 220 4.93 4.42 18.07
C LEU A 220 6.24 4.55 18.88
N SER A 221 6.18 5.10 20.10
CA SER A 221 7.33 5.13 21.01
C SER A 221 7.82 3.71 21.32
N ASP A 222 6.91 2.83 21.72
CA ASP A 222 7.23 1.43 22.01
C ASP A 222 7.91 0.75 20.83
N ILE A 223 7.42 0.96 19.60
CA ILE A 223 8.00 0.39 18.38
C ILE A 223 9.43 0.90 18.16
N LEU A 224 9.66 2.20 18.38
CA LEU A 224 10.97 2.83 18.20
C LEU A 224 12.00 2.38 19.26
N GLU A 225 11.55 2.13 20.48
CA GLU A 225 12.37 1.66 21.61
C GLU A 225 12.71 0.17 21.47
N ASP A 226 11.70 -0.67 21.20
CA ASP A 226 11.86 -2.14 21.19
C ASP A 226 12.56 -2.67 19.93
N THR A 227 12.65 -1.86 18.87
CA THR A 227 13.20 -2.30 17.58
C THR A 227 14.38 -1.45 17.11
N PRO A 228 15.51 -1.48 17.84
CA PRO A 228 16.68 -0.67 17.49
C PRO A 228 17.26 -1.02 16.10
N ALA A 229 17.03 -2.24 15.62
CA ALA A 229 17.46 -2.73 14.29
C ALA A 229 16.44 -2.50 13.15
N LEU A 230 15.45 -1.61 13.33
CA LEU A 230 14.53 -1.21 12.25
C LEU A 230 15.33 -0.66 11.04
N PRO A 231 15.06 -1.12 9.80
CA PRO A 231 15.62 -0.48 8.62
C PRO A 231 15.37 1.03 8.62
N LEU A 232 16.41 1.82 8.33
CA LEU A 232 16.37 3.28 8.43
C LEU A 232 15.14 3.92 7.74
N PRO A 233 14.74 3.51 6.52
CA PRO A 233 13.56 4.10 5.88
C PRO A 233 12.25 3.89 6.66
N LEU A 234 12.09 2.73 7.31
CA LEU A 234 10.92 2.42 8.13
C LEU A 234 10.97 3.20 9.44
N ARG A 235 12.14 3.23 10.09
CA ARG A 235 12.37 3.99 11.33
C ARG A 235 12.05 5.46 11.13
N SER A 236 12.62 6.10 10.11
CA SER A 236 12.41 7.52 9.85
C SER A 236 10.94 7.85 9.58
N ARG A 237 10.19 6.96 8.93
CA ARG A 237 8.76 7.16 8.66
C ARG A 237 7.92 7.04 9.94
N ILE A 238 8.24 6.10 10.83
CA ILE A 238 7.59 5.96 12.15
C ILE A 238 7.91 7.15 13.04
N GLU A 239 9.19 7.51 13.14
CA GLU A 239 9.64 8.68 13.91
C GLU A 239 8.96 9.96 13.43
N ALA A 240 8.73 10.08 12.12
CA ALA A 240 8.03 11.22 11.57
C ALA A 240 6.58 11.33 12.06
N ASP A 241 5.83 10.22 12.04
CA ASP A 241 4.45 10.21 12.51
C ASP A 241 4.36 10.32 14.04
N PHE A 242 5.34 9.76 14.76
CA PHE A 242 5.50 9.90 16.21
C PHE A 242 5.69 11.37 16.60
N CYS A 243 6.66 12.06 15.99
CA CYS A 243 6.93 13.47 16.29
C CYS A 243 5.71 14.35 15.98
N ALA A 244 5.06 14.14 14.84
CA ALA A 244 3.85 14.89 14.49
C ALA A 244 2.76 14.71 15.56
N SER A 245 2.53 13.47 16.01
CA SER A 245 1.56 13.12 17.04
C SER A 245 1.93 13.74 18.39
N LEU A 246 3.19 13.60 18.80
CA LEU A 246 3.70 14.07 20.08
C LEU A 246 3.62 15.60 20.19
N VAL A 247 4.01 16.35 19.14
CA VAL A 247 3.87 17.82 19.12
C VAL A 247 2.41 18.23 19.28
N HIS A 248 1.50 17.57 18.55
CA HIS A 248 0.08 17.92 18.61
C HIS A 248 -0.51 17.74 20.02
N ILE A 249 -0.11 16.67 20.72
CA ILE A 249 -0.54 16.43 22.10
C ILE A 249 0.12 17.44 23.05
N ALA A 250 1.43 17.62 22.92
CA ALA A 250 2.22 18.45 23.82
C ALA A 250 1.88 19.94 23.72
N GLU A 251 1.50 20.43 22.53
CA GLU A 251 0.93 21.77 22.33
C GLU A 251 -0.29 22.03 23.22
N GLN A 252 -1.14 21.01 23.38
CA GLN A 252 -2.40 21.14 24.12
C GLN A 252 -2.21 20.90 25.62
N SER A 253 -1.41 19.91 26.00
CA SER A 253 -1.12 19.61 27.40
C SER A 253 -0.13 20.59 28.02
N GLY A 254 0.72 21.22 27.21
CA GLY A 254 1.84 22.04 27.68
C GLY A 254 3.03 21.23 28.20
N ASP A 255 3.18 19.98 27.77
CA ASP A 255 4.25 19.09 28.19
C ASP A 255 5.60 19.49 27.57
N ILE A 256 6.46 20.10 28.39
CA ILE A 256 7.74 20.66 27.93
C ILE A 256 8.74 19.55 27.57
N GLU A 257 8.75 18.44 28.30
CA GLU A 257 9.68 17.33 28.04
C GLU A 257 9.38 16.67 26.70
N ALA A 258 8.09 16.45 26.42
CA ALA A 258 7.64 15.97 25.11
C ALA A 258 8.04 16.94 23.97
N LEU A 259 7.89 18.26 24.18
CA LEU A 259 8.32 19.26 23.20
C LEU A 259 9.83 19.23 22.96
N GLU A 260 10.63 19.08 24.01
CA GLU A 260 12.09 18.97 23.90
C GLU A 260 12.53 17.70 23.17
N GLN A 261 11.85 16.58 23.40
CA GLN A 261 12.10 15.33 22.68
C GLN A 261 11.88 15.51 21.18
N VAL A 262 10.78 16.14 20.76
CA VAL A 262 10.52 16.41 19.34
C VAL A 262 11.57 17.36 18.78
N ILE A 263 11.93 18.44 19.49
CA ILE A 263 12.95 19.38 19.06
C ILE A 263 14.28 18.66 18.81
N MET A 264 14.69 17.78 19.71
CA MET A 264 15.91 16.99 19.59
C MET A 264 15.86 16.07 18.36
N LEU A 265 14.81 15.24 18.23
CA LEU A 265 14.67 14.30 17.10
C LEU A 265 14.65 15.03 15.75
N ARG A 266 13.90 16.13 15.64
CA ARG A 266 13.81 16.89 14.39
C ARG A 266 15.08 17.62 14.02
N ARG A 267 15.89 18.06 14.99
CA ARG A 267 17.21 18.63 14.70
C ARG A 267 18.15 17.59 14.13
N ILE A 268 18.23 16.41 14.76
CA ILE A 268 19.03 15.28 14.27
C ILE A 268 18.58 14.93 12.84
N HIS A 269 17.27 14.77 12.63
CA HIS A 269 16.72 14.43 11.32
C HIS A 269 17.05 15.47 10.23
N LEU A 270 16.96 16.77 10.55
CA LEU A 270 17.28 17.84 9.61
C LEU A 270 18.79 17.96 9.32
N ASP A 271 19.64 17.58 10.25
CA ASP A 271 21.08 17.48 10.01
C ASP A 271 21.42 16.29 9.09
N ASP A 272 20.71 15.17 9.23
CA ASP A 272 20.86 13.98 8.39
C ASP A 272 20.31 14.18 6.97
N ILE A 273 19.25 14.99 6.80
CA ILE A 273 18.59 15.29 5.51
C ILE A 273 19.50 16.04 4.52
N LYS A 274 20.70 16.51 4.91
CA LYS A 274 21.62 17.21 3.98
C LYS A 274 21.97 16.39 2.71
N ASN A 275 21.66 15.09 2.68
CA ASN A 275 21.80 14.20 1.52
C ASN A 275 20.48 13.53 1.04
N ASP A 276 19.31 13.84 1.62
CA ASP A 276 18.03 13.20 1.31
C ASP A 276 17.24 14.02 0.26
N GLN A 277 16.73 13.37 -0.79
CA GLN A 277 16.01 14.01 -1.90
C GLN A 277 14.51 14.21 -1.61
N ASP A 278 14.01 13.76 -0.46
CA ASP A 278 12.58 13.86 -0.13
C ASP A 278 12.22 15.19 0.54
N ALA A 279 11.96 16.20 -0.28
CA ALA A 279 11.54 17.53 0.15
C ALA A 279 10.31 17.51 1.06
N SER A 280 9.39 16.54 0.90
CA SER A 280 8.16 16.48 1.71
C SER A 280 8.45 16.15 3.18
N ARG A 281 9.42 15.26 3.44
CA ARG A 281 9.86 14.90 4.79
C ARG A 281 10.59 16.06 5.46
N ALA A 282 11.43 16.78 4.73
CA ALA A 282 12.10 17.98 5.23
C ALA A 282 11.10 19.08 5.64
N VAL A 283 10.06 19.29 4.82
CA VAL A 283 8.99 20.24 5.13
C VAL A 283 8.24 19.84 6.40
N GLN A 284 7.86 18.56 6.54
CA GLN A 284 7.20 18.09 7.75
C GLN A 284 8.10 18.25 8.99
N ALA A 285 9.38 17.94 8.88
CA ALA A 285 10.33 18.10 9.98
C ALA A 285 10.49 19.57 10.42
N HIS A 286 10.58 20.50 9.46
CA HIS A 286 10.56 21.93 9.76
C HIS A 286 9.24 22.39 10.39
N MET A 287 8.11 21.86 9.93
CA MET A 287 6.79 22.17 10.49
C MET A 287 6.69 21.73 11.96
N ASP A 288 7.03 20.48 12.26
CA ASP A 288 6.98 19.93 13.62
C ASP A 288 7.98 20.63 14.55
N LEU A 289 9.19 20.92 14.06
CA LEU A 289 10.20 21.65 14.84
C LEU A 289 9.75 23.09 15.15
N GLY A 290 9.25 23.82 14.16
CA GLY A 290 8.77 25.19 14.34
C GLY A 290 7.59 25.25 15.33
N ARG A 291 6.65 24.32 15.19
CA ARG A 291 5.51 24.15 16.11
C ARG A 291 5.97 23.84 17.53
N ALA A 292 6.89 22.89 17.71
CA ALA A 292 7.38 22.52 19.03
C ALA A 292 8.11 23.68 19.73
N LEU A 293 8.96 24.42 19.00
CA LEU A 293 9.65 25.61 19.51
C LEU A 293 8.66 26.70 19.93
N LEU A 294 7.63 26.95 19.11
CA LEU A 294 6.61 27.96 19.41
C LEU A 294 5.77 27.57 20.64
N ALA A 295 5.37 26.30 20.73
CA ALA A 295 4.64 25.76 21.88
C ALA A 295 5.47 25.87 23.17
N LYS A 296 6.76 25.54 23.11
CA LYS A 296 7.69 25.70 24.23
C LYS A 296 7.83 27.16 24.63
N ALA A 297 8.02 28.06 23.67
CA ALA A 297 8.13 29.50 23.92
C ALA A 297 6.85 30.12 24.51
N THR A 298 5.67 29.56 24.19
CA THR A 298 4.40 29.99 24.78
C THR A 298 4.33 29.68 26.28
N LYS A 299 5.01 28.62 26.73
CA LYS A 299 5.09 28.26 28.16
C LYS A 299 6.27 28.92 28.87
N GLN A 300 7.41 29.01 28.20
CA GLN A 300 8.64 29.62 28.70
C GLN A 300 9.16 30.59 27.65
N PHE A 301 8.78 31.86 27.78
CA PHE A 301 9.13 32.86 26.78
C PHE A 301 10.64 32.99 26.62
N ASP A 302 11.11 32.67 25.40
CA ASP A 302 12.46 32.95 24.94
C ASP A 302 12.39 33.49 23.52
N ARG A 303 12.82 34.76 23.36
CA ARG A 303 12.83 35.44 22.07
C ARG A 303 13.63 34.68 21.02
N LYS A 304 14.76 34.09 21.38
CA LYS A 304 15.60 33.34 20.42
C LYS A 304 14.88 32.09 19.92
N THR A 305 14.18 31.39 20.81
CA THR A 305 13.33 30.25 20.46
C THR A 305 12.19 30.65 19.53
N VAL A 306 11.54 31.81 19.76
CA VAL A 306 10.49 32.32 18.85
C VAL A 306 11.06 32.66 17.46
N GLU A 307 12.20 33.36 17.40
CA GLU A 307 12.87 33.69 16.13
C GLU A 307 13.27 32.42 15.35
N ALA A 308 13.78 31.40 16.05
CA ALA A 308 14.07 30.10 15.45
C ALA A 308 12.81 29.38 14.93
N ALA A 309 11.71 29.42 15.70
CA ALA A 309 10.43 28.85 15.29
C ALA A 309 9.92 29.49 13.99
N ILE A 310 9.95 30.82 13.92
CA ILE A 310 9.58 31.59 12.71
C ILE A 310 10.45 31.17 11.54
N GLY A 311 11.78 31.07 11.73
CA GLY A 311 12.70 30.64 10.67
C GLY A 311 12.35 29.27 10.07
N HIS A 312 11.92 28.31 10.89
CA HIS A 312 11.48 27.00 10.41
C HIS A 312 10.11 27.04 9.71
N LEU A 313 9.13 27.77 10.27
CA LEU A 313 7.80 27.89 9.68
C LEU A 313 7.81 28.67 8.35
N SER A 314 8.68 29.67 8.20
CA SER A 314 8.87 30.38 6.93
C SER A 314 9.34 29.43 5.82
N LYS A 315 10.28 28.51 6.09
CA LYS A 315 10.71 27.49 5.12
C LYS A 315 9.56 26.58 4.69
N VAL A 316 8.65 26.24 5.60
CA VAL A 316 7.45 25.46 5.28
C VAL A 316 6.53 26.24 4.35
N ILE A 317 6.29 27.52 4.64
CA ILE A 317 5.45 28.39 3.79
C ILE A 317 6.06 28.54 2.39
N GLU A 318 7.36 28.78 2.29
CA GLU A 318 8.07 28.87 1.01
C GLU A 318 7.94 27.58 0.20
N ALA A 319 8.12 26.42 0.84
CA ALA A 319 7.95 25.13 0.19
C ALA A 319 6.51 24.86 -0.28
N LEU A 320 5.51 25.22 0.54
CA LEU A 320 4.10 25.12 0.17
C LEU A 320 3.73 26.07 -0.98
N GLN A 321 4.25 27.30 -0.97
CA GLN A 321 4.06 28.25 -2.07
C GLN A 321 4.71 27.78 -3.37
N ALA A 322 5.79 27.00 -3.28
CA ALA A 322 6.42 26.37 -4.44
C ALA A 322 5.58 25.23 -5.04
N ASP A 323 4.62 24.66 -4.29
CA ASP A 323 3.80 23.52 -4.73
C ASP A 323 2.95 23.89 -5.97
N PRO A 324 3.06 23.11 -7.06
CA PRO A 324 2.36 23.41 -8.31
C PRO A 324 0.84 23.34 -8.18
N THR A 325 0.31 22.52 -7.27
CA THR A 325 -1.13 22.42 -6.99
C THR A 325 -1.63 23.68 -6.32
N ILE A 326 -0.89 24.20 -5.34
CA ILE A 326 -1.24 25.45 -4.65
C ILE A 326 -1.17 26.63 -5.63
N LYS A 327 -0.12 26.72 -6.45
CA LYS A 327 -0.02 27.75 -7.50
C LYS A 327 -1.18 27.69 -8.49
N ARG A 328 -1.59 26.49 -8.91
CA ARG A 328 -2.76 26.29 -9.79
C ARG A 328 -4.06 26.73 -9.12
N ALA A 329 -4.24 26.39 -7.83
CA ALA A 329 -5.42 26.81 -7.07
C ALA A 329 -5.50 28.34 -6.92
N GLN A 330 -4.36 28.99 -6.64
CA GLN A 330 -4.27 30.45 -6.59
C GLN A 330 -4.59 31.08 -7.95
N ALA A 331 -4.00 30.57 -9.03
CA ALA A 331 -4.29 31.06 -10.39
C ALA A 331 -5.78 30.91 -10.78
N ALA A 332 -6.42 29.79 -10.38
CA ALA A 332 -7.84 29.58 -10.59
C ALA A 332 -8.70 30.57 -9.77
N SER A 333 -8.35 30.77 -8.50
CA SER A 333 -9.00 31.75 -7.62
C SER A 333 -8.90 33.17 -8.18
N ASP A 334 -7.71 33.58 -8.62
CA ASP A 334 -7.48 34.90 -9.23
C ASP A 334 -8.29 35.09 -10.51
N ALA A 335 -8.39 34.05 -11.35
CA ALA A 335 -9.22 34.07 -12.54
C ALA A 335 -10.71 34.22 -12.20
N MET A 336 -11.19 33.53 -11.15
CA MET A 336 -12.57 33.67 -10.66
C MET A 336 -12.86 35.06 -10.12
N TYR A 337 -11.96 35.63 -9.31
CA TYR A 337 -12.11 37.01 -8.81
C TYR A 337 -12.16 38.03 -9.96
N LYS A 338 -11.29 37.88 -10.97
CA LYS A 338 -11.35 38.73 -12.18
C LYS A 338 -12.69 38.59 -12.91
N ALA A 339 -13.20 37.37 -13.05
CA ALA A 339 -14.51 37.14 -13.66
C ALA A 339 -15.66 37.77 -12.87
N GLN A 340 -15.64 37.66 -11.53
CA GLN A 340 -16.63 38.31 -10.66
C GLN A 340 -16.60 39.83 -10.80
N ASN A 341 -15.41 40.44 -10.77
CA ASN A 341 -15.24 41.88 -10.98
C ASN A 341 -15.75 42.34 -12.36
N LEU A 342 -15.53 41.54 -13.41
CA LEU A 342 -16.06 41.83 -14.76
C LEU A 342 -17.60 41.77 -14.82
N ILE A 343 -18.21 40.83 -14.10
CA ILE A 343 -19.67 40.75 -13.99
C ILE A 343 -20.22 41.93 -13.21
N GLU A 344 -19.62 42.29 -12.08
CA GLU A 344 -20.06 43.44 -11.28
C GLU A 344 -19.91 44.76 -12.03
N THR A 345 -18.78 44.96 -12.71
CA THR A 345 -18.58 46.14 -13.55
C THR A 345 -19.60 46.18 -14.68
N ARG A 346 -19.85 45.07 -15.41
CA ARG A 346 -20.92 45.01 -16.43
C ARG A 346 -22.31 45.29 -15.86
N LYS A 347 -22.63 44.77 -14.67
CA LYS A 347 -23.91 45.08 -14.00
C LYS A 347 -24.03 46.57 -13.69
N ARG A 348 -22.97 47.20 -13.15
CA ARG A 348 -22.94 48.65 -12.87
C ARG A 348 -23.04 49.48 -14.16
N PHE A 349 -22.37 49.06 -15.24
CA PHE A 349 -22.51 49.70 -16.55
C PHE A 349 -23.94 49.60 -17.09
N ALA A 350 -24.57 48.43 -17.02
CA ALA A 350 -25.95 48.24 -17.49
C ALA A 350 -26.97 49.05 -16.66
N VAL A 351 -26.76 49.21 -15.36
CA VAL A 351 -27.63 50.03 -14.49
C VAL A 351 -27.44 51.53 -14.74
N ASN A 352 -26.20 51.98 -15.00
CA ASN A 352 -25.91 53.41 -15.18
C ASN A 352 -26.10 53.93 -16.61
N PHE A 353 -26.11 53.05 -17.63
CA PHE A 353 -26.13 53.43 -19.04
C PHE A 353 -27.17 52.66 -19.88
N GLY A 354 -28.07 51.89 -19.25
CA GLY A 354 -29.05 51.03 -19.91
C GLY A 354 -30.51 51.50 -19.85
N ALA A 355 -30.76 52.80 -19.67
CA ALA A 355 -32.09 53.42 -19.82
C ALA A 355 -32.14 54.26 -21.10
#